data_AF-A0A7L9BQC3-F1
#
_entry.id   AF-A0A7L9BQC3-F1
#
_cell.length_a   1.000
_cell.length_b   1.000
_cell.length_c   1.000
_cell.angle_alpha   90.00
_cell.angle_beta   90.00
_cell.angle_gamma   90.00
#
_symmetry.space_group_name_H-M   'P 1'
#
loop_
_entity.id
_entity.type
_entity.pdbx_description
1 polymer ?
#
loop_
_entity_poly.entity_id
_entity_poly.type
_entity_poly.pdbx_seq_one_letter_code
_entity_poly.pdbx_strand_id
1 'polypeptide(L)'
;MKSALFSTTLSVAGLALAAGLAVTTAPQRTDAQPVNNDAYAVLPMTMQLTGVVRDFRERSAQGGHPDFERAPSGGFGHYVNMVADTLDADGKPAFLSSGNKVSSQFRDASGLNRIPNKGYISSRPGDVNGSVSSSSTGALTTEANFRQWFRDVPGMNVSRQLSLTMNRVPGTNRYVFDDKSDPAFVNRQGFFPVNGELYGNSGGSGVANTNYHFTFELETEFVYESGQNQTFTFTGDDDVWVFIDGKLVIDLGGVHSAISQSISLDRLGWLTHGQSYKLKFFFAERHRTQSNFRMETTMQLRTVQPPATSNLFD
;
A
#
# COMPACT_ATOMS: atom_id res chain seq x y z
N MET A 1 -41.94 -9.63 78.73
CA MET A 1 -40.72 -9.94 79.50
C MET A 1 -39.62 -8.97 79.07
N LYS A 2 -39.09 -8.21 80.05
CA LYS A 2 -37.77 -7.53 80.14
C LYS A 2 -37.29 -6.71 78.92
N SER A 3 -37.35 -5.37 78.89
CA SER A 3 -36.62 -4.33 79.67
C SER A 3 -35.15 -4.11 79.26
N ALA A 4 -34.83 -2.92 78.73
CA ALA A 4 -33.70 -2.02 79.07
C ALA A 4 -33.55 -0.99 77.91
N LEU A 5 -33.94 0.28 78.03
CA LEU A 5 -33.30 1.41 78.74
C LEU A 5 -31.81 1.55 78.43
N PHE A 6 -31.42 2.65 77.74
CA PHE A 6 -30.52 3.66 78.31
C PHE A 6 -30.73 5.02 77.61
N SER A 7 -30.68 6.05 78.44
CA SER A 7 -30.95 7.46 78.18
C SER A 7 -29.70 8.25 78.55
N THR A 8 -29.37 9.31 77.80
CA THR A 8 -28.78 10.59 78.28
C THR A 8 -28.71 11.56 77.09
N THR A 9 -29.56 12.60 77.00
CA THR A 9 -29.34 14.02 77.39
C THR A 9 -28.12 14.67 76.70
N LEU A 10 -28.13 15.88 76.14
CA LEU A 10 -28.74 17.17 76.52
C LEU A 10 -28.52 18.11 75.29
N SER A 11 -29.53 18.79 74.74
CA SER A 11 -29.76 20.27 74.80
C SER A 11 -28.66 21.13 74.10
N VAL A 12 -28.91 22.15 73.27
CA VAL A 12 -29.76 23.35 73.41
C VAL A 12 -29.85 24.08 72.04
N ALA A 13 -31.04 24.65 71.78
CA ALA A 13 -31.40 25.84 70.98
C ALA A 13 -31.00 26.02 69.50
N GLY A 14 -31.98 26.53 68.74
CA GLY A 14 -31.69 27.56 67.74
C GLY A 14 -32.63 27.60 66.54
N LEU A 15 -33.73 28.34 66.69
CA LEU A 15 -34.45 29.13 65.69
C LEU A 15 -34.87 28.50 64.34
N ALA A 16 -36.19 28.60 64.12
CA ALA A 16 -36.85 28.50 62.85
C ALA A 16 -36.41 29.59 61.84
N LEU A 17 -36.40 29.22 60.55
CA LEU A 17 -36.74 30.12 59.45
C LEU A 17 -37.11 29.27 58.21
N ALA A 18 -38.38 29.39 57.82
CA ALA A 18 -38.86 28.91 56.53
C ALA A 18 -38.25 29.77 55.41
N ALA A 19 -37.64 29.14 54.42
CA ALA A 19 -37.24 29.78 53.17
C ALA A 19 -37.68 28.89 52.01
N GLY A 20 -38.49 29.47 51.12
CA GLY A 20 -39.07 28.79 49.96
C GLY A 20 -38.02 28.29 48.98
N LEU A 21 -38.27 27.11 48.42
CA LEU A 21 -37.52 26.53 47.31
C LEU A 21 -37.73 27.40 46.05
N ALA A 22 -36.77 28.26 45.75
CA ALA A 22 -36.61 28.83 44.42
C ALA A 22 -35.87 27.81 43.54
N VAL A 23 -36.60 27.15 42.64
CA VAL A 23 -35.99 26.34 41.57
C VAL A 23 -35.35 27.29 40.58
N THR A 24 -34.03 27.44 40.66
CA THR A 24 -33.24 28.11 39.64
C THR A 24 -33.05 27.14 38.48
N THR A 25 -33.71 27.41 37.36
CA THR A 25 -33.42 26.73 36.10
C THR A 25 -32.07 27.23 35.60
N ALA A 26 -31.01 26.48 35.87
CA ALA A 26 -29.73 26.68 35.19
C ALA A 26 -29.96 26.53 33.68
N PRO A 27 -29.49 27.45 32.83
CA PRO A 27 -29.54 27.25 31.40
C PRO A 27 -28.74 25.99 31.07
N GLN A 28 -29.44 25.02 30.49
CA GLN A 28 -28.88 23.79 29.96
C GLN A 28 -27.82 24.22 28.94
N ARG A 29 -26.53 24.00 29.27
CA ARG A 29 -25.49 24.05 28.25
C ARG A 29 -25.89 22.99 27.23
N THR A 30 -26.29 23.44 26.05
CA THR A 30 -26.29 22.58 24.89
C THR A 30 -24.84 22.19 24.69
N ASP A 31 -24.49 20.97 25.08
CA ASP A 31 -23.27 20.34 24.59
C ASP A 31 -23.40 20.33 23.07
N ALA A 32 -22.78 21.32 22.44
CA ALA A 32 -22.60 21.32 21.01
C ALA A 32 -21.88 20.01 20.69
N GLN A 33 -22.60 19.07 20.08
CA GLN A 33 -22.00 17.94 19.41
C GLN A 33 -20.83 18.49 18.59
N PRO A 34 -19.61 17.92 18.69
CA PRO A 34 -18.51 18.38 17.88
C PRO A 34 -18.98 18.32 16.42
N VAL A 35 -19.14 19.49 15.80
CA VAL A 35 -19.46 19.57 14.38
C VAL A 35 -18.26 18.91 13.71
N ASN A 36 -18.46 17.67 13.26
CA ASN A 36 -17.43 16.96 12.50
C ASN A 36 -17.33 17.69 11.16
N ASN A 37 -16.52 18.76 11.12
CA ASN A 37 -16.23 19.57 9.94
C ASN A 37 -15.33 18.79 8.96
N ASP A 38 -15.59 17.49 8.79
CA ASP A 38 -14.90 16.68 7.79
C ASP A 38 -15.53 16.96 6.43
N ALA A 39 -14.85 17.77 5.62
CA ALA A 39 -15.23 18.09 4.25
C ALA A 39 -15.36 16.83 3.35
N TYR A 40 -14.84 15.69 3.81
CA TYR A 40 -14.85 14.41 3.11
C TYR A 40 -15.73 13.35 3.81
N ALA A 41 -16.66 13.77 4.69
CA ALA A 41 -17.55 12.87 5.41
C ALA A 41 -18.39 11.95 4.49
N VAL A 42 -18.63 12.34 3.24
CA VAL A 42 -19.33 11.54 2.23
C VAL A 42 -18.54 10.35 1.70
N LEU A 43 -17.21 10.37 1.83
CA LEU A 43 -16.35 9.27 1.44
C LEU A 43 -16.45 8.15 2.49
N PRO A 44 -16.18 6.88 2.16
CA PRO A 44 -16.08 5.84 3.17
C PRO A 44 -14.81 6.00 4.01
N MET A 45 -14.81 5.52 5.25
CA MET A 45 -13.60 5.51 6.09
C MET A 45 -12.58 4.45 5.66
N THR A 46 -13.03 3.44 4.93
CA THR A 46 -12.17 2.36 4.42
C THR A 46 -12.48 2.04 2.96
N MET A 47 -11.49 1.54 2.24
CA MET A 47 -11.66 0.93 0.91
C MET A 47 -10.96 -0.42 0.90
N GLN A 48 -11.65 -1.47 0.44
CA GLN A 48 -11.06 -2.78 0.29
C GLN A 48 -10.59 -3.00 -1.15
N LEU A 49 -9.32 -3.37 -1.30
CA LEU A 49 -8.67 -3.68 -2.57
C LEU A 49 -8.27 -5.16 -2.56
N THR A 50 -8.77 -5.95 -3.50
CA THR A 50 -8.45 -7.39 -3.57
C THR A 50 -7.59 -7.70 -4.78
N GLY A 51 -6.46 -8.35 -4.54
CA GLY A 51 -5.53 -8.82 -5.54
C GLY A 51 -5.19 -10.30 -5.37
N VAL A 52 -4.17 -10.74 -6.10
CA VAL A 52 -3.65 -12.12 -6.06
C VAL A 52 -2.21 -12.07 -5.60
N VAL A 53 -1.90 -12.83 -4.55
CA VAL A 53 -0.53 -13.12 -4.13
C VAL A 53 -0.11 -14.48 -4.68
N ARG A 54 1.12 -14.59 -5.16
CA ARG A 54 1.72 -15.82 -5.68
C ARG A 54 3.02 -16.08 -4.95
N ASP A 55 3.16 -17.27 -4.41
CA ASP A 55 4.33 -17.68 -3.64
C ASP A 55 5.30 -18.50 -4.50
N PHE A 56 6.58 -18.21 -4.35
CA PHE A 56 7.68 -18.77 -5.13
C PHE A 56 8.70 -19.41 -4.20
N ARG A 57 9.44 -20.37 -4.73
CA ARG A 57 10.63 -20.90 -4.05
C ARG A 57 11.85 -20.10 -4.48
N GLU A 58 12.77 -19.87 -3.56
CA GLU A 58 14.07 -19.27 -3.89
C GLU A 58 14.84 -20.10 -4.92
N ARG A 59 15.72 -19.45 -5.69
CA ARG A 59 16.46 -20.05 -6.81
C ARG A 59 17.26 -21.31 -6.49
N SER A 60 17.72 -21.49 -5.26
CA SER A 60 18.53 -22.64 -4.81
C SER A 60 17.68 -23.85 -4.41
N ALA A 61 16.39 -23.66 -4.15
CA ALA A 61 15.49 -24.73 -3.79
C ALA A 61 15.07 -25.54 -5.03
N GLN A 62 14.64 -26.79 -4.81
CA GLN A 62 14.06 -27.60 -5.87
C GLN A 62 12.78 -26.94 -6.41
N GLY A 63 12.76 -26.67 -7.73
CA GLY A 63 11.67 -25.90 -8.37
C GLY A 63 11.75 -24.39 -8.11
N GLY A 64 12.90 -23.90 -7.65
CA GLY A 64 13.16 -22.49 -7.39
C GLY A 64 13.11 -21.61 -8.64
N HIS A 65 12.58 -20.40 -8.50
CA HIS A 65 12.56 -19.44 -9.60
C HIS A 65 13.91 -18.70 -9.70
N PRO A 66 14.56 -18.60 -10.87
CA PRO A 66 15.92 -18.05 -11.01
C PRO A 66 16.13 -16.60 -10.56
N ASP A 67 15.06 -15.82 -10.46
CA ASP A 67 15.11 -14.39 -10.08
C ASP A 67 14.97 -14.11 -8.58
N PHE A 68 14.51 -15.09 -7.79
CA PHE A 68 14.32 -14.95 -6.34
C PHE A 68 15.61 -15.30 -5.61
N GLU A 69 16.10 -14.39 -4.75
CA GLU A 69 17.46 -14.37 -4.16
C GLU A 69 18.59 -14.15 -5.17
N ARG A 70 18.28 -13.53 -6.31
CA ARG A 70 19.30 -13.20 -7.30
C ARG A 70 19.98 -11.87 -6.96
N ALA A 71 21.28 -11.91 -6.68
CA ALA A 71 22.09 -10.70 -6.61
C ALA A 71 22.29 -10.06 -8.01
N PRO A 72 21.90 -8.80 -8.24
CA PRO A 72 22.12 -8.13 -9.53
C PRO A 72 23.61 -8.01 -9.87
N SER A 73 24.00 -8.15 -11.13
CA SER A 73 25.41 -8.03 -11.52
C SER A 73 25.95 -6.60 -11.38
N GLY A 74 25.08 -5.58 -11.43
CA GLY A 74 25.39 -4.20 -11.07
C GLY A 74 25.27 -3.88 -9.58
N GLY A 75 25.12 -4.90 -8.74
CA GLY A 75 24.86 -4.80 -7.30
C GLY A 75 23.43 -4.35 -6.96
N PHE A 76 23.06 -4.51 -5.70
CA PHE A 76 21.77 -4.08 -5.16
C PHE A 76 21.54 -2.57 -5.39
N GLY A 77 20.29 -2.18 -5.62
CA GLY A 77 19.86 -0.81 -5.86
C GLY A 77 18.54 -0.75 -6.62
N HIS A 78 18.11 0.48 -6.88
CA HIS A 78 16.94 0.79 -7.70
C HIS A 78 17.28 0.66 -9.19
N TYR A 79 16.42 -0.04 -9.92
CA TYR A 79 16.53 -0.29 -11.35
C TYR A 79 15.24 0.13 -12.05
N VAL A 80 15.38 0.68 -13.24
CA VAL A 80 14.28 1.01 -14.15
C VAL A 80 14.46 0.27 -15.46
N ASN A 81 13.46 0.34 -16.35
CA ASN A 81 13.48 -0.32 -17.66
C ASN A 81 13.59 -1.86 -17.58
N MET A 82 13.20 -2.46 -16.45
CA MET A 82 12.98 -3.91 -16.37
C MET A 82 11.74 -4.29 -17.17
N VAL A 83 10.71 -3.44 -17.09
CA VAL A 83 9.44 -3.59 -17.79
C VAL A 83 9.27 -2.54 -18.89
N ALA A 84 8.49 -2.87 -19.91
CA ALA A 84 8.12 -1.95 -20.97
C ALA A 84 7.09 -0.92 -20.47
N ASP A 85 6.91 0.16 -21.24
CA ASP A 85 5.98 1.23 -20.92
C ASP A 85 4.51 0.80 -20.99
N THR A 86 4.24 -0.34 -21.64
CA THR A 86 2.90 -0.93 -21.78
C THR A 86 2.84 -2.36 -21.28
N LEU A 87 1.65 -2.75 -20.83
CA LEU A 87 1.37 -4.14 -20.47
C LEU A 87 1.39 -5.06 -21.70
N ASP A 88 1.60 -6.35 -21.47
CA ASP A 88 1.44 -7.38 -22.48
C ASP A 88 -0.05 -7.72 -22.75
N ALA A 89 -0.28 -8.67 -23.65
CA ALA A 89 -1.62 -9.09 -24.07
C ALA A 89 -2.48 -9.68 -22.93
N ASP A 90 -1.87 -10.19 -21.85
CA ASP A 90 -2.57 -10.71 -20.68
C ASP A 90 -2.75 -9.62 -19.59
N GLY A 91 -2.36 -8.38 -19.90
CA GLY A 91 -2.39 -7.28 -18.97
C GLY A 91 -1.36 -7.40 -17.84
N LYS A 92 -0.21 -8.07 -18.06
CA LYS A 92 0.92 -8.16 -17.12
C LYS A 92 2.06 -7.25 -17.56
N PRO A 93 3.03 -6.90 -16.68
CA PRO A 93 4.19 -6.15 -17.10
C PRO A 93 4.95 -6.92 -18.18
N ALA A 94 5.21 -6.28 -19.32
CA ALA A 94 6.00 -6.87 -20.39
C ALA A 94 7.49 -6.70 -20.08
N PHE A 95 8.30 -7.74 -20.29
CA PHE A 95 9.76 -7.64 -20.13
C PHE A 95 10.33 -6.62 -21.14
N LEU A 96 11.26 -5.79 -20.70
CA LEU A 96 12.03 -4.90 -21.57
C LEU A 96 13.52 -5.23 -21.54
N SER A 97 14.10 -5.38 -20.35
CA SER A 97 15.53 -5.67 -20.20
C SER A 97 15.84 -6.26 -18.82
N SER A 98 17.11 -6.58 -18.56
CA SER A 98 17.56 -6.95 -17.22
C SER A 98 17.69 -5.75 -16.26
N GLY A 99 17.14 -4.58 -16.58
CA GLY A 99 17.11 -3.38 -15.75
C GLY A 99 18.38 -2.53 -15.83
N ASN A 100 18.19 -1.21 -15.83
CA ASN A 100 19.23 -0.20 -15.76
C ASN A 100 19.27 0.44 -14.37
N LYS A 101 20.43 0.42 -13.71
CA LYS A 101 20.57 0.95 -12.34
C LYS A 101 20.40 2.47 -12.30
N VAL A 102 19.53 2.96 -11.43
CA VAL A 102 19.36 4.39 -11.15
C VAL A 102 20.51 4.87 -10.28
N SER A 103 21.23 5.90 -10.74
CA SER A 103 22.37 6.50 -10.04
C SER A 103 21.98 7.76 -9.25
N SER A 104 20.96 8.49 -9.71
CA SER A 104 20.31 9.54 -8.94
C SER A 104 18.82 9.58 -9.25
N GLN A 105 18.00 9.86 -8.23
CA GLN A 105 16.54 9.84 -8.35
C GLN A 105 16.03 11.04 -9.14
N PHE A 106 15.03 10.79 -10.00
CA PHE A 106 14.24 11.84 -10.63
C PHE A 106 13.25 12.40 -9.61
N ARG A 107 13.05 13.72 -9.60
CA ARG A 107 12.18 14.38 -8.63
C ARG A 107 11.24 15.36 -9.31
N ASP A 108 10.05 15.53 -8.74
CA ASP A 108 9.20 16.64 -9.10
C ASP A 108 9.64 17.95 -8.41
N ALA A 109 8.98 19.06 -8.76
CA ALA A 109 9.23 20.37 -8.17
C ALA A 109 9.04 20.45 -6.63
N SER A 110 8.34 19.49 -6.02
CA SER A 110 8.18 19.40 -4.56
C SER A 110 9.25 18.53 -3.89
N GLY A 111 10.15 17.93 -4.68
CA GLY A 111 11.23 17.07 -4.21
C GLY A 111 10.84 15.60 -4.04
N LEU A 112 9.59 15.22 -4.35
CA LEU A 112 9.13 13.84 -4.35
C LEU A 112 9.73 13.10 -5.54
N ASN A 113 10.13 11.84 -5.32
CA ASN A 113 10.65 11.02 -6.41
C ASN A 113 9.54 10.73 -7.43
N ARG A 114 9.91 10.73 -8.71
CA ARG A 114 9.05 10.35 -9.84
C ARG A 114 9.76 9.32 -10.71
N ILE A 115 8.99 8.66 -11.57
CA ILE A 115 9.53 7.84 -12.66
C ILE A 115 10.43 8.70 -13.59
N PRO A 116 11.46 8.12 -14.24
CA PRO A 116 12.18 8.78 -15.33
C PRO A 116 11.25 9.38 -16.39
N ASN A 117 11.76 10.33 -17.18
CA ASN A 117 10.96 10.99 -18.20
C ASN A 117 10.37 9.98 -19.20
N LYS A 118 9.05 10.00 -19.32
CA LYS A 118 8.28 9.24 -20.32
C LYS A 118 7.59 10.23 -21.24
N GLY A 119 7.57 9.97 -22.55
CA GLY A 119 6.99 10.90 -23.54
C GLY A 119 5.49 11.18 -23.33
N TYR A 120 4.79 10.32 -22.61
CA TYR A 120 3.37 10.46 -22.30
C TYR A 120 3.09 11.12 -20.94
N ILE A 121 4.10 11.33 -20.08
CA ILE A 121 3.93 11.99 -18.77
C ILE A 121 4.47 13.43 -18.88
N SER A 122 3.58 14.40 -18.68
CA SER A 122 3.95 15.82 -18.74
C SER A 122 4.94 16.19 -17.64
N SER A 123 6.12 16.65 -18.05
CA SER A 123 7.05 17.34 -17.17
C SER A 123 6.53 18.74 -16.81
N ARG A 124 6.89 19.21 -15.63
CA ARG A 124 6.50 20.52 -15.11
C ARG A 124 7.75 21.35 -14.78
N PRO A 125 7.65 22.69 -14.79
CA PRO A 125 8.72 23.55 -14.30
C PRO A 125 9.12 23.16 -12.86
N GLY A 126 10.43 23.11 -12.60
CA GLY A 126 10.98 22.71 -11.30
C GLY A 126 11.25 21.22 -11.14
N ASP A 127 10.80 20.36 -12.06
CA ASP A 127 11.19 18.94 -12.05
C ASP A 127 12.70 18.79 -12.27
N VAL A 128 13.31 17.83 -11.56
CA VAL A 128 14.75 17.56 -11.59
C VAL A 128 15.01 16.18 -12.18
N ASN A 129 15.84 16.14 -13.22
CA ASN A 129 16.27 14.87 -13.81
C ASN A 129 17.23 14.13 -12.89
N GLY A 130 17.00 12.83 -12.76
CA GLY A 130 17.97 11.89 -12.21
C GLY A 130 18.91 11.38 -13.31
N SER A 131 19.62 10.30 -12.99
CA SER A 131 20.50 9.61 -13.93
C SER A 131 20.35 8.10 -13.83
N VAL A 132 20.48 7.43 -14.97
CA VAL A 132 20.32 5.98 -15.13
C VAL A 132 21.53 5.45 -15.89
N SER A 133 22.07 4.32 -15.43
CA SER A 133 23.14 3.61 -16.13
C SER A 133 22.70 3.21 -17.54
N SER A 134 23.56 3.40 -18.53
CA SER A 134 23.30 2.92 -19.90
C SER A 134 23.37 1.40 -20.03
N SER A 135 24.05 0.71 -19.10
CA SER A 135 24.17 -0.74 -19.09
C SER A 135 23.00 -1.39 -18.35
N SER A 136 22.45 -2.46 -18.93
CA SER A 136 21.52 -3.34 -18.23
C SER A 136 22.31 -4.34 -17.38
N THR A 137 22.17 -4.31 -16.05
CA THR A 137 23.09 -5.01 -15.13
C THR A 137 22.40 -6.04 -14.24
N GLY A 138 21.59 -6.89 -14.88
CA GLY A 138 21.15 -8.15 -14.30
C GLY A 138 20.22 -8.06 -13.08
N ALA A 139 19.34 -7.06 -12.97
CA ALA A 139 18.33 -7.02 -11.91
C ALA A 139 17.42 -8.25 -11.93
N LEU A 140 17.16 -8.81 -13.12
CA LEU A 140 16.50 -10.10 -13.34
C LEU A 140 17.21 -10.87 -14.47
N THR A 141 16.83 -12.13 -14.70
CA THR A 141 17.49 -13.04 -15.66
C THR A 141 17.04 -12.88 -17.10
N THR A 142 15.86 -13.40 -17.47
CA THR A 142 15.38 -13.50 -18.86
C THR A 142 13.90 -13.19 -18.97
N GLU A 143 13.44 -12.84 -20.16
CA GLU A 143 12.01 -12.68 -20.45
C GLU A 143 11.18 -13.91 -20.04
N ALA A 144 11.65 -15.12 -20.38
CA ALA A 144 10.93 -16.36 -20.10
C ALA A 144 10.67 -16.56 -18.60
N ASN A 145 11.66 -16.22 -17.76
CA ASN A 145 11.51 -16.28 -16.31
C ASN A 145 10.59 -15.15 -15.82
N PHE A 146 10.80 -13.91 -16.28
CA PHE A 146 9.97 -12.77 -15.88
C PHE A 146 8.48 -12.99 -16.17
N ARG A 147 8.13 -13.63 -17.30
CA ARG A 147 6.73 -13.95 -17.65
C ARG A 147 6.00 -14.79 -16.60
N GLN A 148 6.71 -15.50 -15.72
CA GLN A 148 6.14 -16.35 -14.68
C GLN A 148 5.73 -15.57 -13.43
N TRP A 149 6.27 -14.35 -13.21
CA TRP A 149 6.12 -13.61 -11.95
C TRP A 149 4.65 -13.33 -11.58
N PHE A 150 3.81 -12.97 -12.55
CA PHE A 150 2.41 -12.59 -12.33
C PHE A 150 1.42 -13.51 -13.05
N ARG A 151 1.81 -14.78 -13.21
CA ARG A 151 0.98 -15.83 -13.81
C ARG A 151 1.04 -17.07 -12.94
N ASP A 152 -0.10 -17.76 -12.84
CA ASP A 152 -0.14 -19.07 -12.20
C ASP A 152 0.54 -20.09 -13.13
N VAL A 153 1.68 -20.63 -12.69
CA VAL A 153 2.49 -21.56 -13.48
C VAL A 153 2.65 -22.86 -12.68
N PRO A 154 2.07 -23.98 -13.14
CA PRO A 154 2.13 -25.26 -12.43
C PRO A 154 3.56 -25.65 -12.04
N GLY A 155 3.76 -25.96 -10.76
CA GLY A 155 5.05 -26.36 -10.20
C GLY A 155 6.06 -25.23 -9.97
N MET A 156 5.73 -23.99 -10.37
CA MET A 156 6.59 -22.81 -10.15
C MET A 156 6.06 -21.93 -9.01
N ASN A 157 4.75 -21.68 -8.98
CA ASN A 157 4.11 -20.90 -7.93
C ASN A 157 2.74 -21.47 -7.55
N VAL A 158 2.26 -21.05 -6.38
CA VAL A 158 0.89 -21.26 -5.90
C VAL A 158 0.31 -19.92 -5.48
N SER A 159 -1.00 -19.73 -5.66
CA SER A 159 -1.62 -18.41 -5.51
C SER A 159 -2.81 -18.42 -4.55
N ARG A 160 -3.11 -17.26 -3.98
CA ARG A 160 -4.37 -17.01 -3.24
C ARG A 160 -4.79 -15.55 -3.37
N GLN A 161 -6.04 -15.27 -3.04
CA GLN A 161 -6.49 -13.89 -2.92
C GLN A 161 -5.93 -13.23 -1.66
N LEU A 162 -5.60 -11.94 -1.79
CA LEU A 162 -5.18 -11.06 -0.71
C LEU A 162 -6.00 -9.77 -0.79
N SER A 163 -6.65 -9.42 0.33
CA SER A 163 -7.39 -8.17 0.46
C SER A 163 -6.63 -7.19 1.35
N LEU A 164 -6.47 -5.96 0.86
CA LEU A 164 -5.88 -4.84 1.60
C LEU A 164 -6.99 -3.87 2.00
N THR A 165 -6.95 -3.41 3.25
CA THR A 165 -7.87 -2.37 3.74
C THR A 165 -7.13 -1.03 3.77
N MET A 166 -7.49 -0.15 2.85
CA MET A 166 -7.01 1.23 2.83
C MET A 166 -7.85 2.06 3.80
N ASN A 167 -7.20 2.79 4.72
CA ASN A 167 -7.87 3.61 5.72
C ASN A 167 -7.83 5.10 5.31
N ARG A 168 -8.96 5.79 5.37
CA ARG A 168 -9.01 7.23 5.15
C ARG A 168 -8.38 7.97 6.33
N VAL A 169 -7.53 8.94 6.04
CA VAL A 169 -7.03 9.88 7.03
C VAL A 169 -8.15 10.87 7.38
N PRO A 170 -8.56 10.98 8.66
CA PRO A 170 -9.67 11.85 9.07
C PRO A 170 -9.52 13.29 8.57
N GLY A 171 -10.60 13.89 8.08
CA GLY A 171 -10.59 15.27 7.55
C GLY A 171 -9.98 15.42 6.15
N THR A 172 -9.65 14.32 5.46
CA THR A 172 -9.03 14.34 4.11
C THR A 172 -9.67 13.31 3.18
N ASN A 173 -9.40 13.40 1.88
CA ASN A 173 -9.65 12.34 0.89
C ASN A 173 -8.49 11.34 0.74
N ARG A 174 -7.45 11.41 1.59
CA ARG A 174 -6.28 10.53 1.48
C ARG A 174 -6.56 9.19 2.13
N TYR A 175 -6.35 8.12 1.37
CA TYR A 175 -6.39 6.74 1.84
C TYR A 175 -4.99 6.17 1.95
N VAL A 176 -4.74 5.41 3.01
CA VAL A 176 -3.43 4.83 3.34
C VAL A 176 -3.59 3.37 3.74
N PHE A 177 -2.79 2.51 3.12
CA PHE A 177 -2.39 1.23 3.70
C PHE A 177 -0.90 1.33 4.06
N ASP A 178 -0.53 0.87 5.24
CA ASP A 178 0.84 0.91 5.75
C ASP A 178 1.08 -0.32 6.64
N ASP A 179 1.93 -1.23 6.19
CA ASP A 179 2.24 -2.49 6.89
C ASP A 179 2.70 -2.27 8.33
N LYS A 180 3.32 -1.11 8.62
CA LYS A 180 3.84 -0.76 9.94
C LYS A 180 2.76 -0.40 10.95
N SER A 181 1.55 -0.14 10.49
CA SER A 181 0.39 0.21 11.33
C SER A 181 -0.79 -0.73 11.17
N ASP A 182 -0.80 -1.54 10.11
CA ASP A 182 -1.89 -2.48 9.85
C ASP A 182 -1.89 -3.62 10.89
N PRO A 183 -3.03 -3.94 11.53
CA PRO A 183 -3.11 -4.97 12.56
C PRO A 183 -2.65 -6.37 12.12
N ALA A 184 -2.76 -6.70 10.82
CA ALA A 184 -2.33 -7.99 10.30
C ALA A 184 -0.81 -8.08 10.11
N PHE A 185 -0.13 -6.95 9.92
CA PHE A 185 1.28 -6.89 9.51
C PHE A 185 2.22 -6.28 10.55
N VAL A 186 1.73 -5.42 11.45
CA VAL A 186 2.57 -4.71 12.44
C VAL A 186 3.38 -5.69 13.31
N ASN A 187 2.78 -6.80 13.73
CA ASN A 187 3.45 -7.84 14.53
C ASN A 187 4.32 -8.77 13.69
N ARG A 188 4.21 -8.74 12.36
CA ARG A 188 5.08 -9.46 11.43
C ARG A 188 6.33 -8.65 11.06
N GLN A 189 6.41 -7.38 11.47
CA GLN A 189 7.55 -6.48 11.20
C GLN A 189 7.83 -6.28 9.70
N GLY A 190 6.78 -6.35 8.88
CA GLY A 190 6.85 -6.17 7.43
C GLY A 190 5.62 -6.75 6.73
N PHE A 191 5.55 -6.49 5.43
CA PHE A 191 4.47 -6.97 4.57
C PHE A 191 4.71 -8.43 4.15
N PHE A 192 4.28 -9.37 4.98
CA PHE A 192 4.46 -10.80 4.72
C PHE A 192 3.11 -11.52 4.62
N PRO A 193 2.36 -11.35 3.51
CA PRO A 193 0.94 -11.72 3.42
C PRO A 193 0.70 -13.24 3.46
N VAL A 194 1.68 -14.04 3.05
CA VAL A 194 1.61 -15.51 2.97
C VAL A 194 2.53 -16.19 3.97
N ASN A 195 2.88 -15.50 5.06
CA ASN A 195 3.77 -16.04 6.09
C ASN A 195 3.18 -17.31 6.74
N GLY A 196 3.89 -18.43 6.66
CA GLY A 196 3.46 -19.75 7.12
C GLY A 196 2.39 -20.43 6.24
N GLU A 197 2.05 -19.85 5.10
CA GLU A 197 1.06 -20.35 4.14
C GLU A 197 1.73 -20.80 2.83
N LEU A 198 0.97 -21.41 1.92
CA LEU A 198 1.43 -21.78 0.57
C LEU A 198 2.69 -22.69 0.59
N TYR A 199 3.81 -22.31 -0.04
CA TYR A 199 5.06 -23.08 0.04
C TYR A 199 5.79 -22.89 1.37
N GLY A 200 5.25 -22.08 2.27
CA GLY A 200 5.76 -21.84 3.61
C GLY A 200 6.77 -20.69 3.64
N ASN A 201 7.66 -20.74 4.63
CA ASN A 201 8.61 -19.66 4.85
C ASN A 201 9.92 -19.91 4.12
N SER A 202 10.49 -18.83 3.60
CA SER A 202 11.71 -18.85 2.79
C SER A 202 12.95 -19.33 3.55
N GLY A 203 12.95 -19.34 4.89
CA GLY A 203 14.15 -19.54 5.70
C GLY A 203 15.20 -18.43 5.46
N GLY A 204 16.43 -18.63 5.93
CA GLY A 204 17.55 -17.69 5.71
C GLY A 204 17.59 -16.51 6.69
N SER A 205 18.32 -15.45 6.32
CA SER A 205 18.49 -14.24 7.13
C SER A 205 17.27 -13.32 7.05
N GLY A 206 17.07 -12.50 8.08
CA GLY A 206 15.99 -11.51 8.17
C GLY A 206 15.08 -11.75 9.35
N VAL A 207 13.83 -11.28 9.24
CA VAL A 207 12.78 -11.57 10.21
C VAL A 207 12.59 -13.09 10.24
N ALA A 208 12.81 -13.68 11.41
CA ALA A 208 12.74 -15.12 11.57
C ALA A 208 11.36 -15.66 11.16
N ASN A 209 11.33 -16.86 10.57
CA ASN A 209 10.10 -17.54 10.17
C ASN A 209 9.21 -16.64 9.29
N THR A 210 9.78 -16.14 8.18
CA THR A 210 9.09 -15.24 7.25
C THR A 210 9.22 -15.70 5.80
N ASN A 211 8.21 -15.42 4.98
CA ASN A 211 8.22 -15.62 3.53
C ASN A 211 8.64 -14.32 2.81
N TYR A 212 9.69 -14.38 2.00
CA TYR A 212 10.31 -13.29 1.23
C TYR A 212 10.21 -13.48 -0.28
N HIS A 213 9.44 -14.46 -0.76
CA HIS A 213 9.49 -14.87 -2.16
C HIS A 213 8.09 -14.94 -2.74
N PHE A 214 7.49 -13.77 -2.96
CA PHE A 214 6.14 -13.70 -3.47
C PHE A 214 5.94 -12.51 -4.40
N THR A 215 4.93 -12.59 -5.25
CA THR A 215 4.43 -11.46 -6.01
C THR A 215 3.01 -11.11 -5.60
N PHE A 216 2.63 -9.84 -5.73
CA PHE A 216 1.27 -9.37 -5.53
C PHE A 216 0.82 -8.56 -6.75
N GLU A 217 -0.32 -8.94 -7.31
CA GLU A 217 -0.99 -8.25 -8.40
C GLU A 217 -2.33 -7.71 -7.93
N LEU A 218 -2.61 -6.45 -8.22
CA LEU A 218 -3.88 -5.80 -7.95
C LEU A 218 -4.36 -5.05 -9.20
N GLU A 219 -5.66 -5.18 -9.52
CA GLU A 219 -6.34 -4.38 -10.53
C GLU A 219 -7.49 -3.60 -9.87
N THR A 220 -7.59 -2.31 -10.18
CA THR A 220 -8.60 -1.41 -9.63
C THR A 220 -9.09 -0.43 -10.68
N GLU A 221 -10.22 0.22 -10.42
CA GLU A 221 -10.76 1.31 -11.22
C GLU A 221 -10.94 2.59 -10.40
N PHE A 222 -10.85 3.73 -11.07
CA PHE A 222 -11.10 5.05 -10.50
C PHE A 222 -11.65 6.00 -11.58
N VAL A 223 -12.32 7.07 -11.15
CA VAL A 223 -12.71 8.17 -12.04
C VAL A 223 -11.67 9.28 -11.95
N TYR A 224 -11.20 9.75 -13.10
CA TYR A 224 -10.28 10.89 -13.16
C TYR A 224 -11.06 12.21 -13.09
N GLU A 225 -10.69 13.04 -12.12
CA GLU A 225 -11.28 14.35 -11.86
C GLU A 225 -10.20 15.43 -12.06
N SER A 226 -10.08 15.94 -13.29
CA SER A 226 -9.09 16.96 -13.66
C SER A 226 -9.03 18.12 -12.65
N GLY A 227 -7.82 18.49 -12.23
CA GLY A 227 -7.57 19.61 -11.34
C GLY A 227 -7.89 19.35 -9.86
N GLN A 228 -8.32 18.15 -9.49
CA GLN A 228 -8.56 17.77 -8.10
C GLN A 228 -7.30 17.29 -7.36
N ASN A 229 -6.11 17.44 -7.96
CA ASN A 229 -4.83 16.98 -7.40
C ASN A 229 -4.89 15.49 -7.00
N GLN A 230 -5.49 14.66 -7.86
CA GLN A 230 -5.48 13.21 -7.64
C GLN A 230 -4.04 12.69 -7.73
N THR A 231 -3.62 11.92 -6.73
CA THR A 231 -2.26 11.38 -6.62
C THR A 231 -2.28 9.92 -6.20
N PHE A 232 -1.22 9.23 -6.59
CA PHE A 232 -0.84 7.91 -6.10
C PHE A 232 0.61 7.94 -5.63
N THR A 233 0.89 7.34 -4.48
CA THR A 233 2.25 7.17 -3.94
C THR A 233 2.41 5.74 -3.47
N PHE A 234 3.56 5.15 -3.79
CA PHE A 234 3.99 3.91 -3.17
C PHE A 234 5.34 4.14 -2.47
N THR A 235 5.53 3.46 -1.34
CA THR A 235 6.81 3.33 -0.65
C THR A 235 7.04 1.88 -0.27
N GLY A 236 8.15 1.31 -0.69
CA GLY A 236 8.47 -0.07 -0.38
C GLY A 236 9.70 -0.60 -1.11
N ASP A 237 9.91 -1.89 -0.94
CA ASP A 237 10.94 -2.76 -1.51
C ASP A 237 10.34 -4.15 -1.73
N ASP A 238 10.78 -4.97 -2.69
CA ASP A 238 11.83 -4.75 -3.69
C ASP A 238 11.28 -4.09 -4.97
N ASP A 239 10.54 -4.84 -5.80
CA ASP A 239 10.14 -4.42 -7.14
C ASP A 239 8.69 -3.94 -7.19
N VAL A 240 8.43 -2.74 -7.72
CA VAL A 240 7.07 -2.20 -7.90
C VAL A 240 6.89 -1.55 -9.27
N TRP A 241 5.79 -1.90 -9.93
CA TRP A 241 5.31 -1.23 -11.14
C TRP A 241 3.83 -0.87 -11.03
N VAL A 242 3.50 0.35 -11.42
CA VAL A 242 2.11 0.81 -11.48
C VAL A 242 1.80 1.32 -12.87
N PHE A 243 0.67 0.85 -13.41
CA PHE A 243 0.17 1.24 -14.72
C PHE A 243 -1.19 1.91 -14.56
N ILE A 244 -1.38 3.03 -15.26
CA ILE A 244 -2.69 3.68 -15.42
C ILE A 244 -3.06 3.62 -16.89
N ASP A 245 -4.23 3.05 -17.19
CA ASP A 245 -4.72 2.86 -18.57
C ASP A 245 -3.66 2.16 -19.46
N GLY A 246 -3.04 1.13 -18.88
CA GLY A 246 -1.99 0.34 -19.54
C GLY A 246 -0.65 1.05 -19.74
N LYS A 247 -0.43 2.25 -19.19
CA LYS A 247 0.85 2.99 -19.27
C LYS A 247 1.57 3.04 -17.94
N LEU A 248 2.86 2.73 -17.93
CA LEU A 248 3.71 2.73 -16.74
C LEU A 248 3.87 4.14 -16.15
N VAL A 249 3.55 4.32 -14.88
CA VAL A 249 3.61 5.61 -14.15
C VAL A 249 4.48 5.58 -12.88
N ILE A 250 4.77 4.40 -12.33
CA ILE A 250 5.73 4.16 -11.24
C ILE A 250 6.61 2.99 -11.67
N ASP A 251 7.94 3.15 -11.54
CA ASP A 251 8.94 2.14 -11.89
C ASP A 251 9.99 2.16 -10.77
N LEU A 252 9.83 1.23 -9.84
CA LEU A 252 10.69 0.97 -8.69
C LEU A 252 11.19 -0.48 -8.77
N GLY A 253 11.82 -0.86 -9.88
CA GLY A 253 12.37 -2.20 -10.02
C GLY A 253 13.67 -2.37 -9.24
N GLY A 254 14.13 -3.62 -9.14
CA GLY A 254 15.37 -4.00 -8.49
C GLY A 254 15.24 -4.28 -7.00
N VAL A 255 16.35 -4.73 -6.42
CA VAL A 255 16.45 -5.08 -5.00
C VAL A 255 17.09 -3.93 -4.25
N HIS A 256 16.33 -3.20 -3.45
CA HIS A 256 16.76 -1.99 -2.77
C HIS A 256 16.06 -1.83 -1.42
N SER A 257 16.60 -1.02 -0.52
CA SER A 257 15.84 -0.58 0.66
C SER A 257 14.61 0.24 0.22
N ALA A 258 13.57 0.30 1.05
CA ALA A 258 12.37 1.10 0.78
C ALA A 258 12.63 2.46 0.12
N ILE A 259 12.07 2.65 -1.09
CA ILE A 259 12.08 3.90 -1.85
C ILE A 259 10.63 4.31 -2.11
N SER A 260 10.38 5.63 -2.10
CA SER A 260 9.09 6.19 -2.48
C SER A 260 9.11 6.71 -3.91
N GLN A 261 8.00 6.59 -4.64
CA GLN A 261 7.70 7.33 -5.87
C GLN A 261 6.23 7.75 -5.88
N SER A 262 5.95 8.92 -6.48
CA SER A 262 4.62 9.50 -6.57
C SER A 262 4.27 9.89 -8.01
N ILE A 263 2.98 9.84 -8.34
CA ILE A 263 2.42 10.40 -9.57
C ILE A 263 1.19 11.27 -9.28
N SER A 264 1.15 12.45 -9.89
CA SER A 264 -0.06 13.29 -9.98
C SER A 264 -0.76 12.99 -11.31
N LEU A 265 -2.05 12.70 -11.26
CA LEU A 265 -2.85 12.34 -12.44
C LEU A 265 -2.98 13.51 -13.42
N ASP A 266 -2.89 14.76 -12.93
CA ASP A 266 -2.86 15.96 -13.78
C ASP A 266 -1.57 16.07 -14.62
N ARG A 267 -0.65 15.11 -14.53
CA ARG A 267 0.50 14.97 -15.47
C ARG A 267 0.18 14.04 -16.64
N LEU A 268 -0.94 13.31 -16.58
CA LEU A 268 -1.28 12.24 -17.52
C LEU A 268 -2.24 12.81 -18.58
N GLY A 269 -1.68 13.47 -19.60
CA GLY A 269 -2.45 14.23 -20.58
C GLY A 269 -3.42 13.42 -21.45
N TRP A 270 -3.42 12.09 -21.34
CA TRP A 270 -4.37 11.20 -22.00
C TRP A 270 -5.64 10.95 -21.19
N LEU A 271 -5.67 11.31 -19.90
CA LEU A 271 -6.84 11.17 -19.06
C LEU A 271 -7.85 12.30 -19.33
N THR A 272 -9.13 11.92 -19.42
CA THR A 272 -10.25 12.83 -19.66
C THR A 272 -11.12 12.92 -18.42
N HIS A 273 -11.46 14.14 -18.01
CA HIS A 273 -12.30 14.39 -16.82
C HIS A 273 -13.61 13.61 -16.87
N GLY A 274 -13.99 13.01 -15.74
CA GLY A 274 -15.21 12.21 -15.57
C GLY A 274 -15.15 10.80 -16.16
N GLN A 275 -14.04 10.39 -16.80
CA GLN A 275 -13.88 9.04 -17.34
C GLN A 275 -13.29 8.07 -16.32
N SER A 276 -13.68 6.80 -16.44
CA SER A 276 -13.16 5.70 -15.63
C SER A 276 -11.90 5.11 -16.26
N TYR A 277 -10.89 4.84 -15.44
CA TYR A 277 -9.62 4.24 -15.85
C TYR A 277 -9.20 3.14 -14.89
N LYS A 278 -8.41 2.20 -15.43
CA LYS A 278 -7.80 1.14 -14.62
C LYS A 278 -6.46 1.58 -14.05
N LEU A 279 -6.22 1.22 -12.79
CA LEU A 279 -4.91 1.19 -12.18
C LEU A 279 -4.54 -0.27 -11.91
N LYS A 280 -3.41 -0.71 -12.50
CA LYS A 280 -2.80 -2.01 -12.21
C LYS A 280 -1.53 -1.83 -11.40
N PHE A 281 -1.41 -2.61 -10.35
CA PHE A 281 -0.29 -2.57 -9.42
C PHE A 281 0.36 -3.95 -9.37
N PHE A 282 1.68 -3.98 -9.49
CA PHE A 282 2.49 -5.18 -9.49
C PHE A 282 3.63 -5.00 -8.51
N PHE A 283 3.76 -5.95 -7.59
CA PHE A 283 4.77 -5.97 -6.54
C PHE A 283 5.47 -7.33 -6.53
N ALA A 284 6.78 -7.36 -6.35
CA ALA A 284 7.51 -8.58 -6.06
C ALA A 284 8.45 -8.36 -4.88
N GLU A 285 8.27 -9.16 -3.84
CA GLU A 285 9.23 -9.36 -2.79
C GLU A 285 10.05 -10.59 -3.16
N ARG A 286 11.36 -10.42 -3.33
CA ARG A 286 12.19 -11.50 -3.87
C ARG A 286 13.58 -11.57 -3.27
N HIS A 287 13.87 -10.76 -2.26
CA HIS A 287 15.15 -10.77 -1.59
C HIS A 287 15.00 -10.43 -0.11
N ARG A 288 15.68 -11.18 0.74
CA ARG A 288 15.78 -10.87 2.18
C ARG A 288 16.46 -9.51 2.42
N THR A 289 16.23 -8.78 3.50
CA THR A 289 15.77 -9.21 4.83
C THR A 289 14.56 -8.42 5.36
N GLN A 290 14.02 -7.49 4.57
CA GLN A 290 12.86 -6.68 4.93
C GLN A 290 11.84 -6.73 3.80
N SER A 291 10.58 -6.43 4.11
CA SER A 291 9.53 -6.20 3.11
C SER A 291 8.65 -5.08 3.61
N ASN A 292 8.66 -3.95 2.91
CA ASN A 292 7.96 -2.72 3.26
C ASN A 292 6.87 -2.46 2.21
N PHE A 293 5.66 -2.18 2.65
CA PHE A 293 4.54 -1.92 1.76
C PHE A 293 3.66 -0.80 2.31
N ARG A 294 3.75 0.36 1.64
CA ARG A 294 2.89 1.49 1.93
C ARG A 294 2.33 2.08 0.65
N MET A 295 1.00 2.10 0.57
CA MET A 295 0.26 2.65 -0.55
C MET A 295 -0.57 3.84 -0.07
N GLU A 296 -0.47 4.96 -0.78
CA GLU A 296 -1.30 6.14 -0.54
C GLU A 296 -1.95 6.63 -1.81
N THR A 297 -3.18 7.12 -1.69
CA THR A 297 -3.91 7.69 -2.82
C THR A 297 -4.95 8.70 -2.36
N THR A 298 -5.24 9.68 -3.20
CA THR A 298 -6.44 10.53 -3.08
C THR A 298 -7.55 10.12 -4.05
N MET A 299 -7.30 9.10 -4.88
CA MET A 299 -8.30 8.49 -5.76
C MET A 299 -9.24 7.59 -4.97
N GLN A 300 -10.51 7.60 -5.36
CA GLN A 300 -11.49 6.62 -4.88
C GLN A 300 -11.33 5.33 -5.69
N LEU A 301 -10.42 4.46 -5.26
CA LEU A 301 -10.17 3.17 -5.90
C LEU A 301 -11.31 2.19 -5.62
N ARG A 302 -11.67 1.40 -6.63
CA ARG A 302 -12.66 0.32 -6.54
C ARG A 302 -12.03 -0.97 -7.02
N THR A 303 -12.28 -2.05 -6.29
CA THR A 303 -11.91 -3.41 -6.74
C THR A 303 -12.67 -3.72 -8.03
N VAL A 304 -11.97 -4.14 -9.08
CA VAL A 304 -12.60 -4.82 -10.22
C VAL A 304 -12.61 -6.32 -9.95
N GLN A 305 -13.48 -7.07 -10.63
CA GLN A 305 -13.60 -8.52 -10.49
C GLN A 305 -12.20 -9.18 -10.40
N PRO A 306 -11.88 -9.90 -9.32
CA PRO A 306 -10.51 -10.35 -9.06
C PRO A 306 -10.06 -11.32 -10.17
N PRO A 307 -8.77 -11.31 -10.56
CA PRO A 307 -8.23 -12.32 -11.46
C PRO A 307 -8.50 -13.73 -10.92
N ALA A 308 -8.82 -14.68 -11.81
CA ALA A 308 -9.04 -16.06 -11.42
C ALA A 308 -7.79 -16.63 -10.73
N THR A 309 -7.94 -17.20 -9.54
CA THR A 309 -6.93 -18.02 -8.87
C THR A 309 -7.09 -19.47 -9.31
N SER A 310 -6.00 -20.21 -9.46
CA SER A 310 -6.09 -21.66 -9.66
C SER A 310 -6.41 -22.36 -8.33
N ASN A 311 -7.47 -23.20 -8.31
CA ASN A 311 -7.82 -24.05 -7.17
C ASN A 311 -6.93 -25.30 -7.11
N LEU A 312 -5.61 -25.16 -7.28
CA LEU A 312 -4.69 -26.30 -7.21
C LEU A 312 -4.25 -26.53 -5.76
N PHE A 313 -5.21 -26.95 -4.94
CA PHE A 313 -4.97 -27.66 -3.69
C PHE A 313 -5.56 -29.06 -3.87
N ASP A 314 -4.72 -30.04 -4.19
CA ASP A 314 -4.93 -31.47 -3.92
C ASP A 314 -3.59 -32.07 -3.49
#